data_AF-A0A5N9AEW7-F1
#
_entry.id   AF-A0A5N9AEW7-F1
#
_cell.length_a   1.000
_cell.length_b   1.000
_cell.length_c   1.000
_cell.angle_alpha   90.00
_cell.angle_beta   90.00
_cell.angle_gamma   90.00
#
_symmetry.space_group_name_H-M   'P 1'
#
loop_
_entity.id
_entity.type
_entity.pdbx_description
1 polymer ?
#
loop_
_entity_poly.entity_id
_entity_poly.type
_entity_poly.pdbx_seq_one_letter_code
_entity_poly.pdbx_strand_id
1 'polypeptide(L)'
;MKVTGLNGREYNLDLKKYTKQRENCSFYHKIARVLLKEMFRGYNIYEEVKLPGSVKPSKKSVLYLDFYIPSAIMGIEVHGQQHYKYTPYFHKSKAGFAMAKKRDMDKREWCRTNDINLVELRWDDSPEYWREQIERSR
;
A
#
# COMPACT_ATOMS: atom_id res chain seq x y z
N MET A 1 -1.99 11.51 12.62
CA MET A 1 -2.49 12.51 11.66
C MET A 1 -3.99 12.31 11.47
N LYS A 2 -4.71 13.33 10.99
CA LYS A 2 -6.12 13.19 10.60
C LYS A 2 -6.21 12.68 9.16
N VAL A 3 -7.15 11.77 8.91
CA VAL A 3 -7.41 11.18 7.59
C VAL A 3 -8.91 11.00 7.38
N THR A 4 -9.36 11.09 6.13
CA THR A 4 -10.75 10.88 5.72
C THR A 4 -10.90 9.48 5.15
N GLY A 5 -11.85 8.70 5.67
CA GLY A 5 -12.16 7.37 5.18
C GLY A 5 -13.00 7.38 3.90
N LEU A 6 -13.11 6.23 3.23
CA LEU A 6 -13.98 6.06 2.04
C LEU A 6 -15.47 6.23 2.34
N ASN A 7 -15.84 6.29 3.62
CA ASN A 7 -17.19 6.58 4.09
C ASN A 7 -17.40 8.07 4.43
N GLY A 8 -16.44 8.94 4.08
CA GLY A 8 -16.51 10.39 4.31
C GLY A 8 -16.31 10.84 5.75
N ARG A 9 -16.00 9.92 6.68
CA ARG A 9 -15.76 10.27 8.09
C ARG A 9 -14.28 10.50 8.35
N GLU A 10 -13.99 11.40 9.28
CA GLU A 10 -12.62 11.64 9.73
C GLU A 10 -12.18 10.61 10.79
N TYR A 11 -10.90 10.27 10.75
CA TYR A 11 -10.25 9.33 11.64
C TYR A 11 -8.90 9.86 12.12
N ASN A 12 -8.44 9.40 13.28
CA ASN A 12 -7.07 9.60 13.71
C ASN A 12 -6.22 8.38 13.31
N LEU A 13 -5.21 8.61 12.48
CA LEU A 13 -4.18 7.64 12.13
C LEU A 13 -2.97 7.82 13.03
N ASP A 14 -2.86 6.95 14.04
CA ASP A 14 -1.72 6.89 14.96
C ASP A 14 -0.59 6.04 14.38
N LEU A 15 0.41 6.72 13.82
CA LEU A 15 1.53 6.09 13.12
C LEU A 15 2.50 5.36 14.06
N LYS A 16 2.53 5.70 15.35
CA LYS A 16 3.44 5.06 16.33
C LYS A 16 3.23 3.54 16.42
N LYS A 17 2.03 3.08 16.07
CA LYS A 17 1.64 1.66 16.04
C LYS A 17 2.29 0.85 14.93
N TYR A 18 2.83 1.49 13.89
CA TYR A 18 3.37 0.84 12.69
C TYR A 18 4.89 0.93 12.60
N THR A 19 5.56 1.16 13.72
CA THR A 19 7.03 1.27 13.81
C THR A 19 7.74 -0.08 13.79
N LYS A 20 7.02 -1.16 14.12
CA LYS A 20 7.57 -2.52 14.11
C LYS A 20 7.62 -3.04 12.68
N GLN A 21 8.77 -3.55 12.30
CA GLN A 21 8.96 -4.17 10.99
C GLN A 21 8.21 -5.51 10.91
N ARG A 22 7.66 -5.81 9.74
CA ARG A 22 6.98 -7.08 9.49
C ARG A 22 7.99 -8.17 9.12
N GLU A 23 8.11 -9.18 9.96
CA GLU A 23 9.00 -10.33 9.70
C GLU A 23 8.46 -11.24 8.58
N ASN A 24 7.17 -11.59 8.68
CA ASN A 24 6.48 -12.48 7.73
C ASN A 24 5.84 -11.67 6.59
N CYS A 25 6.66 -11.29 5.61
CA CYS A 25 6.27 -10.55 4.40
C CYS A 25 6.82 -11.23 3.14
N SER A 26 6.32 -10.81 1.97
CA SER A 26 6.75 -11.34 0.67
C SER A 26 8.23 -11.00 0.40
N PHE A 27 8.87 -11.75 -0.51
CA PHE A 27 10.23 -11.46 -0.94
C PHE A 27 10.38 -10.03 -1.50
N TYR A 28 9.45 -9.62 -2.38
CA TYR A 28 9.44 -8.29 -2.98
C TYR A 28 9.23 -7.17 -1.96
N HIS A 29 8.44 -7.40 -0.89
CA HIS A 29 8.32 -6.46 0.22
C HIS A 29 9.66 -6.23 0.93
N LYS A 30 10.47 -7.28 1.11
CA LYS A 30 11.81 -7.15 1.70
C LYS A 30 12.75 -6.34 0.81
N ILE A 31 12.70 -6.54 -0.51
CA ILE A 31 13.48 -5.74 -1.47
C ILE A 31 13.07 -4.27 -1.40
N ALA A 32 11.76 -3.99 -1.51
CA ALA A 32 11.24 -2.64 -1.43
C ALA A 32 11.65 -1.95 -0.12
N ARG A 33 11.60 -2.66 1.01
CA ARG A 33 12.07 -2.14 2.30
C ARG A 33 13.53 -1.68 2.26
N VAL A 34 14.43 -2.50 1.72
CA VAL A 34 15.86 -2.14 1.62
C VAL A 34 16.02 -0.90 0.74
N LEU A 35 15.39 -0.89 -0.43
CA LEU A 35 15.41 0.24 -1.35
C LEU A 35 14.89 1.53 -0.70
N LEU A 36 13.74 1.49 -0.05
CA LEU A 36 13.14 2.66 0.60
C LEU A 36 14.01 3.18 1.74
N LYS A 37 14.65 2.31 2.54
CA LYS A 37 15.59 2.72 3.59
C LYS A 37 16.82 3.44 3.03
N GLU A 38 17.28 3.04 1.85
CA GLU A 38 18.38 3.72 1.16
C GLU A 38 17.97 5.08 0.58
N MET A 39 16.80 5.15 -0.05
CA MET A 39 16.29 6.37 -0.70
C MET A 39 15.84 7.44 0.29
N PHE A 40 15.25 7.02 1.41
CA PHE A 40 14.64 7.91 2.40
C PHE A 40 15.39 7.84 3.74
N ARG A 41 16.72 7.94 3.69
CA ARG A 41 17.57 7.99 4.89
C ARG A 41 17.13 9.14 5.80
N GLY A 42 16.86 8.83 7.07
CA GLY A 42 16.40 9.80 8.07
C GLY A 42 14.88 10.04 8.09
N TYR A 43 14.13 9.48 7.15
CA TYR A 43 12.66 9.56 7.16
C TYR A 43 12.07 8.42 7.98
N ASN A 44 10.89 8.66 8.56
CA ASN A 44 10.09 7.57 9.14
C ASN A 44 9.37 6.82 8.03
N ILE A 45 9.62 5.51 7.94
CA ILE A 45 8.97 4.59 7.01
C ILE A 45 8.14 3.62 7.87
N TYR A 46 6.84 3.57 7.64
CA TYR A 46 5.89 2.72 8.36
C TYR A 46 5.41 1.60 7.45
N GLU A 47 5.20 0.41 8.01
CA GLU A 47 4.76 -0.77 7.25
C GLU A 47 3.34 -1.20 7.66
N GLU A 48 2.60 -1.79 6.73
CA GLU A 48 1.24 -2.30 6.95
C GLU A 48 0.32 -1.26 7.59
N VAL A 49 0.35 -0.04 7.07
CA VAL A 49 -0.42 1.07 7.64
C VAL A 49 -1.88 0.86 7.32
N LYS A 50 -2.71 0.65 8.35
CA LYS A 50 -4.15 0.50 8.19
C LYS A 50 -4.73 1.74 7.55
N LEU A 51 -5.74 1.56 6.70
CA LEU A 51 -6.54 2.63 6.10
C LEU A 51 -7.88 2.76 6.84
N PRO A 52 -8.04 3.65 7.83
CA PRO A 52 -9.30 3.85 8.54
C PRO A 52 -10.44 4.23 7.59
N GLY A 53 -11.65 3.74 7.90
CA GLY A 53 -12.84 4.00 7.08
C GLY A 53 -12.83 3.31 5.71
N SER A 54 -11.89 2.40 5.42
CA SER A 54 -11.90 1.55 4.21
C SER A 54 -12.80 0.31 4.34
N VAL A 55 -13.32 0.01 5.53
CA VAL A 55 -14.18 -1.15 5.77
C VAL A 55 -15.55 -0.90 5.14
N LYS A 56 -16.00 -1.83 4.28
CA LYS A 56 -17.34 -1.80 3.68
C LYS A 56 -18.36 -2.54 4.56
N PRO A 57 -19.62 -2.08 4.67
CA PRO A 57 -20.65 -2.78 5.43
C PRO A 57 -20.85 -4.24 4.98
N SER A 58 -20.74 -4.48 3.68
CA SER A 58 -20.89 -5.81 3.07
C SER A 58 -19.70 -6.74 3.29
N LYS A 59 -18.53 -6.23 3.72
CA LYS A 59 -17.32 -7.02 3.94
C LYS A 59 -16.42 -6.39 4.99
N LYS A 60 -16.37 -7.03 6.16
CA LYS A 60 -15.56 -6.61 7.33
C LYS A 60 -14.06 -6.86 7.14
N SER A 61 -13.47 -6.34 6.07
CA SER A 61 -12.02 -6.38 5.86
C SER A 61 -11.50 -4.96 5.68
N VAL A 62 -10.60 -4.54 6.55
CA VAL A 62 -9.90 -3.26 6.39
C VAL A 62 -8.78 -3.40 5.35
N LEU A 63 -8.44 -2.29 4.71
CA LEU A 63 -7.29 -2.17 3.80
C LEU A 63 -6.05 -1.69 4.56
N TYR A 64 -4.89 -2.00 3.99
CA TYR A 64 -3.57 -1.61 4.49
C TYR A 64 -2.74 -1.09 3.32
N LEU A 65 -1.80 -0.18 3.60
CA LEU A 65 -0.69 0.17 2.72
C LEU A 65 0.54 -0.63 3.10
N ASP A 66 1.26 -1.16 2.12
CA ASP A 66 2.50 -1.92 2.38
C ASP A 66 3.55 -1.01 3.05
N PHE A 67 3.77 0.19 2.51
CA PHE A 67 4.58 1.24 3.13
C PHE A 67 3.92 2.61 3.10
N TYR A 68 4.23 3.43 4.09
CA TYR A 68 3.85 4.84 4.14
C TYR A 68 4.99 5.70 4.68
N ILE A 69 5.28 6.80 3.99
CA ILE A 69 6.35 7.76 4.30
C ILE A 69 5.70 9.14 4.46
N PRO A 70 5.28 9.53 5.68
CA PRO A 70 4.47 10.74 5.88
C PRO A 70 5.19 12.02 5.50
N SER A 71 6.50 12.10 5.76
CA SER A 71 7.32 13.26 5.42
C SER A 71 7.47 13.47 3.91
N ALA A 72 7.14 12.47 3.09
CA ALA A 72 7.06 12.56 1.64
C ALA A 72 5.62 12.51 1.11
N ILE A 73 4.62 12.43 2.00
CA ILE A 73 3.19 12.25 1.68
C ILE A 73 2.98 11.13 0.65
N MET A 74 3.69 10.01 0.86
CA MET A 74 3.82 8.95 -0.13
C MET A 74 3.45 7.58 0.45
N GLY A 75 2.58 6.85 -0.24
CA GLY A 75 2.27 5.45 0.00
C GLY A 75 2.91 4.58 -1.07
N ILE A 76 3.38 3.39 -0.70
CA ILE A 76 3.94 2.41 -1.64
C ILE A 76 3.18 1.09 -1.50
N GLU A 77 2.85 0.48 -2.62
CA GLU A 77 2.29 -0.87 -2.73
C GLU A 77 3.20 -1.75 -3.59
N VAL A 78 3.48 -2.98 -3.14
CA VAL A 78 4.32 -3.94 -3.87
C VAL A 78 3.45 -5.04 -4.46
N HIS A 79 3.10 -4.88 -5.72
CA HIS A 79 2.15 -5.75 -6.41
C HIS A 79 2.82 -6.99 -7.02
N GLY A 80 2.48 -8.15 -6.47
CA GLY A 80 2.76 -9.47 -7.06
C GLY A 80 1.95 -9.75 -8.32
N GLN A 81 2.28 -10.86 -9.01
CA GLN A 81 1.60 -11.29 -10.25
C GLN A 81 0.07 -11.40 -10.08
N GLN A 82 -0.38 -11.79 -8.89
CA GLN A 82 -1.80 -11.91 -8.56
C GLN A 82 -2.58 -10.61 -8.71
N HIS A 83 -1.93 -9.45 -8.64
CA HIS A 83 -2.60 -8.18 -8.88
C HIS A 83 -2.90 -7.96 -10.36
N TYR A 84 -2.21 -8.63 -11.29
CA TYR A 84 -2.35 -8.38 -12.73
C TYR A 84 -3.10 -9.48 -13.46
N LYS A 85 -3.00 -10.73 -12.97
CA LYS A 85 -3.54 -11.90 -13.64
C LYS A 85 -4.30 -12.79 -12.67
N TYR A 86 -5.39 -13.39 -13.15
CA TYR A 86 -6.09 -14.42 -12.38
C TYR A 86 -5.21 -15.67 -12.27
N THR A 87 -4.68 -15.90 -11.07
CA THR A 87 -4.01 -17.14 -10.71
C THR A 87 -4.89 -17.94 -9.74
N PRO A 88 -5.28 -19.19 -10.02
CA PRO A 88 -6.12 -20.00 -9.12
C PRO A 88 -5.55 -20.16 -7.70
N TYR A 89 -4.24 -20.24 -7.58
CA TYR A 89 -3.55 -20.31 -6.28
C TYR A 89 -3.84 -19.09 -5.39
N PHE A 90 -3.87 -17.89 -5.98
CA PHE A 90 -4.12 -16.64 -5.24
C PHE A 90 -5.61 -16.25 -5.22
N HIS A 91 -6.43 -16.80 -6.12
CA HIS A 91 -7.81 -16.40 -6.31
C HIS A 91 -8.74 -17.60 -6.43
N LYS A 92 -9.72 -17.69 -5.53
CA LYS A 92 -10.74 -18.73 -5.54
C LYS A 92 -11.57 -18.78 -6.83
N SER A 93 -11.76 -17.63 -7.49
CA SER A 93 -12.53 -17.53 -8.75
C SER A 93 -12.20 -16.23 -9.49
N LYS A 94 -12.64 -16.11 -10.75
CA LYS A 94 -12.54 -14.85 -11.53
C LYS A 94 -13.25 -13.69 -10.81
N ALA A 95 -14.38 -13.95 -10.17
CA ALA A 95 -15.06 -12.96 -9.32
C ALA A 95 -14.20 -12.57 -8.10
N GLY A 96 -13.46 -13.52 -7.53
CA GLY A 96 -12.46 -13.28 -6.50
C GLY A 96 -11.36 -12.30 -6.94
N PHE A 97 -10.85 -12.47 -8.16
CA PHE A 97 -9.87 -11.56 -8.75
C PHE A 97 -10.46 -10.17 -9.04
N ALA A 98 -11.68 -10.10 -9.58
CA ALA A 98 -12.38 -8.82 -9.76
C ALA A 98 -12.57 -8.07 -8.42
N MET A 99 -12.88 -8.79 -7.33
CA MET A 99 -12.93 -8.22 -6.00
C MET A 99 -11.56 -7.74 -5.49
N ALA A 100 -10.47 -8.45 -5.82
CA ALA A 100 -9.12 -8.00 -5.49
C ALA A 100 -8.79 -6.68 -6.20
N LYS A 101 -9.05 -6.60 -7.52
CA LYS A 101 -8.92 -5.36 -8.30
C LYS A 101 -9.74 -4.20 -7.73
N LYS A 102 -10.97 -4.46 -7.28
CA LYS A 102 -11.80 -3.44 -6.62
C LYS A 102 -11.16 -2.92 -5.33
N ARG A 103 -10.47 -3.77 -4.56
CA ARG A 103 -9.75 -3.35 -3.35
C ARG A 103 -8.55 -2.49 -3.69
N ASP A 104 -7.82 -2.81 -4.76
CA ASP A 104 -6.71 -1.98 -5.23
C ASP A 104 -7.21 -0.58 -5.65
N MET A 105 -8.37 -0.52 -6.33
CA MET A 105 -9.04 0.75 -6.62
C MET A 105 -9.46 1.51 -5.36
N ASP A 106 -10.02 0.81 -4.37
CA ASP A 106 -10.39 1.42 -3.08
C ASP A 106 -9.17 2.01 -2.34
N LYS A 107 -8.00 1.35 -2.42
CA LYS A 107 -6.74 1.88 -1.87
C LYS A 107 -6.32 3.18 -2.57
N ARG A 108 -6.34 3.19 -3.90
CA ARG A 108 -6.04 4.40 -4.70
C ARG A 108 -6.94 5.56 -4.32
N GLU A 109 -8.24 5.30 -4.22
CA GLU A 109 -9.21 6.32 -3.87
C GLU A 109 -9.01 6.84 -2.44
N TRP A 110 -8.68 5.95 -1.50
CA TRP A 110 -8.37 6.35 -0.13
C TRP A 110 -7.14 7.24 -0.08
N CYS A 111 -6.08 6.90 -0.82
CA CYS A 111 -4.87 7.72 -0.89
C CYS A 111 -5.16 9.08 -1.53
N ARG A 112 -5.89 9.10 -2.65
CA ARG A 112 -6.33 10.32 -3.35
C ARG A 112 -7.13 11.25 -2.43
N THR A 113 -8.04 10.70 -1.63
CA THR A 113 -8.86 11.47 -0.68
C THR A 113 -8.04 12.12 0.44
N ASN A 114 -6.84 11.60 0.71
CA ASN A 114 -5.95 12.06 1.77
C ASN A 114 -4.69 12.74 1.22
N ASP A 115 -4.68 13.11 -0.07
CA ASP A 115 -3.56 13.72 -0.76
C ASP A 115 -2.25 12.91 -0.69
N ILE A 116 -2.36 11.59 -0.54
CA ILE A 116 -1.22 10.67 -0.52
C ILE A 116 -0.90 10.22 -1.94
N ASN A 117 0.32 10.48 -2.38
CA ASN A 117 0.80 9.96 -3.65
C ASN A 117 1.07 8.47 -3.53
N LEU A 118 0.34 7.65 -4.30
CA LEU A 118 0.45 6.20 -4.24
C LEU A 118 1.31 5.69 -5.41
N VAL A 119 2.45 5.09 -5.09
CA VAL A 119 3.32 4.43 -6.07
C VAL A 119 3.12 2.91 -5.97
N GLU A 120 2.86 2.27 -7.11
CA GLU A 120 2.70 0.82 -7.19
C GLU A 120 3.90 0.18 -7.88
N LEU A 121 4.63 -0.65 -7.14
CA LEU A 121 5.83 -1.33 -7.60
C LEU A 121 5.48 -2.74 -8.07
N ARG A 122 5.70 -3.03 -9.36
CA ARG A 122 5.41 -4.36 -9.91
C ARG A 122 6.51 -5.34 -9.60
N TRP A 123 6.16 -6.57 -9.27
CA TRP A 123 7.10 -7.66 -9.03
C TRP A 123 8.05 -7.97 -10.20
N ASP A 124 7.67 -7.67 -11.44
CA ASP A 124 8.46 -7.92 -12.65
C ASP A 124 9.30 -6.72 -13.11
N ASP A 125 9.25 -5.61 -12.37
CA ASP A 125 10.12 -4.46 -12.58
C ASP A 125 11.41 -4.61 -11.75
N SER A 126 12.52 -4.03 -12.23
CA SER A 126 13.78 -4.04 -11.50
C SER A 126 13.78 -3.05 -10.33
N PRO A 127 14.61 -3.26 -9.29
CA PRO A 127 14.77 -2.28 -8.19
C PRO A 127 15.20 -0.88 -8.67
N GLU A 128 15.97 -0.79 -9.76
CA GLU A 128 16.36 0.47 -10.39
C GLU A 128 15.15 1.18 -11.01
N TYR A 129 14.29 0.44 -11.71
CA TYR A 129 13.06 1.01 -12.25
C TYR A 129 12.07 1.41 -11.14
N TRP A 130 12.00 0.66 -10.03
CA TRP A 130 11.25 1.09 -8.84
C TRP A 130 11.78 2.41 -8.29
N ARG A 131 13.11 2.56 -8.20
CA ARG A 131 13.75 3.82 -7.77
C ARG A 131 13.33 4.99 -8.65
N GLU A 132 13.40 4.84 -9.97
CA GLU A 132 12.98 5.88 -10.92
C GLU A 132 11.49 6.26 -10.74
N GLN A 133 10.60 5.27 -10.58
CA GLN A 133 9.18 5.52 -10.36
C GLN A 133 8.93 6.31 -9.07
N ILE A 134 9.63 5.96 -7.99
CA ILE A 134 9.53 6.65 -6.71
C ILE A 134 10.07 8.09 -6.86
N GLU A 135 11.20 8.29 -7.54
CA GLU A 135 11.81 9.61 -7.74
C GLU A 135 10.94 10.56 -8.56
N ARG A 136 10.31 10.07 -9.64
CA ARG A 136 9.36 10.85 -10.45
C ARG A 136 8.08 11.23 -9.69
N SER A 137 7.83 10.55 -8.58
CA SER A 137 6.65 10.71 -7.74
C SER A 137 6.90 11.64 -6.54
N ARG A 138 8.12 12.17 -6.38
CA ARG A 138 8.47 13.17 -5.37
C ARG A 138 8.20 14.58 -5.88
#